data_AF-A0A2V6E1D6-F1
#
_entry.id   AF-A0A2V6E1D6-F1
#
_cell.length_a   1.000
_cell.length_b   1.000
_cell.length_c   1.000
_cell.angle_alpha   90.00
_cell.angle_beta   90.00
_cell.angle_gamma   90.00
#
_symmetry.space_group_name_H-M   'P 1'
#
loop_
_entity.id
_entity.type
_entity.pdbx_description
1 polymer ?
#
loop_
_entity_poly.entity_id
_entity_poly.type
_entity_poly.pdbx_seq_one_letter_code
_entity_poly.pdbx_strand_id
1 'polypeptide(L)'
;MIGSAVVWHAAMPSVFRWDSGHRHHYNAYRDGYEEGNRLGADYARRGDREPTGQDLDALALREADRLHVSRGRGQWIEGFRNGFTRGFEEFNNQASNQQASWSRLAASPDFGLKLELS
;
A
#
# COMPACT_ATOMS: atom_id res chain seq x y z
N MET A 1 -18.21 26.02 -44.16
CA MET A 1 -17.07 25.41 -43.45
C MET A 1 -15.85 26.28 -43.69
N ILE A 2 -15.44 27.05 -42.68
CA ILE A 2 -14.21 27.84 -42.72
C ILE A 2 -13.24 27.10 -41.78
N GLY A 3 -12.27 26.41 -42.37
CA GLY A 3 -11.30 25.60 -41.65
C GLY A 3 -10.21 26.49 -41.05
N SER A 4 -10.27 26.72 -39.75
CA SER A 4 -9.18 27.33 -38.99
C SER A 4 -8.03 26.33 -38.88
N ALA A 5 -7.03 26.46 -39.76
CA ALA A 5 -5.74 25.79 -39.58
C ALA A 5 -4.98 26.54 -38.48
N VAL A 6 -5.10 26.05 -37.25
CA VAL A 6 -4.29 26.50 -36.11
C VAL A 6 -2.89 25.95 -36.30
N VAL A 7 -1.96 26.87 -36.56
CA VAL A 7 -0.50 26.66 -36.53
C VAL A 7 -0.07 26.27 -35.10
N TRP A 8 1.14 25.72 -35.01
CA TRP A 8 1.96 25.49 -33.82
C TRP A 8 1.86 24.08 -33.23
N HIS A 9 2.84 23.23 -33.52
CA HIS A 9 3.71 22.76 -32.45
C HIS A 9 5.11 22.43 -32.97
N ALA A 10 6.05 23.06 -32.30
CA ALA A 10 7.46 23.11 -32.60
C ALA A 10 8.12 21.74 -32.73
N ALA A 11 9.10 21.67 -33.63
CA ALA A 11 10.24 20.79 -33.48
C ALA A 11 10.81 20.97 -32.05
N MET A 12 10.52 20.02 -31.16
CA MET A 12 11.18 19.95 -29.87
C MET A 12 12.60 19.40 -30.09
N PRO A 13 13.66 20.14 -29.73
CA PRO A 13 15.04 19.70 -29.91
C PRO A 13 15.34 18.50 -29.00
N SER A 14 16.21 17.62 -29.49
CA SER A 14 16.61 16.34 -28.87
C SER A 14 17.52 16.51 -27.64
N VAL A 15 17.17 17.38 -26.70
CA VAL A 15 17.94 17.67 -25.48
C VAL A 15 17.22 17.30 -24.18
N PHE A 16 15.98 16.78 -24.25
CA PHE A 16 15.25 16.22 -23.09
C PHE A 16 15.23 14.67 -23.08
N ARG A 17 16.33 14.03 -23.50
CA ARG A 17 16.52 12.57 -23.35
C ARG A 17 17.52 12.26 -22.23
N TRP A 18 17.31 12.86 -21.06
CA TRP A 18 18.19 12.64 -19.90
C TRP A 18 17.40 12.56 -18.58
N ASP A 19 16.29 11.80 -18.52
CA ASP A 19 15.62 11.57 -17.23
C ASP A 19 14.68 10.35 -17.16
N SER A 20 14.89 9.32 -17.99
CA SER A 20 13.94 8.18 -18.03
C SER A 20 14.31 7.05 -17.06
N GLY A 21 15.60 6.74 -16.89
CA GLY A 21 16.01 5.56 -16.11
C GLY A 21 15.66 5.64 -14.62
N HIS A 22 15.92 6.77 -13.98
CA HIS A 22 15.74 6.95 -12.54
C HIS A 22 14.27 7.03 -12.11
N ARG A 23 13.39 7.62 -12.93
CA ARG A 23 11.94 7.69 -12.62
C ARG A 23 11.26 6.32 -12.67
N HIS A 24 11.67 5.45 -13.58
CA HIS A 24 11.10 4.11 -13.69
C HIS A 24 11.40 3.25 -12.45
N HIS A 25 12.56 3.44 -11.81
CA HIS A 25 12.94 2.70 -10.61
C HIS A 25 12.16 3.16 -9.37
N TYR A 26 12.01 4.47 -9.19
CA TYR A 26 11.22 5.05 -8.11
C TYR A 26 9.74 4.65 -8.19
N ASN A 27 9.17 4.67 -9.41
CA ASN A 27 7.78 4.26 -9.63
C ASN A 27 7.58 2.77 -9.30
N ALA A 28 8.50 1.90 -9.75
CA ALA A 28 8.42 0.47 -9.46
C ALA A 28 8.44 0.18 -7.95
N TYR A 29 9.32 0.86 -7.19
CA TYR A 29 9.34 0.75 -5.74
C TYR A 29 8.01 1.17 -5.10
N ARG A 30 7.48 2.33 -5.49
CA ARG A 30 6.22 2.84 -4.93
C ARG A 30 5.05 1.91 -5.24
N ASP A 31 4.95 1.44 -6.48
CA ASP A 31 3.89 0.53 -6.91
C ASP A 31 3.97 -0.80 -6.14
N GLY A 32 5.18 -1.30 -5.90
CA GLY A 32 5.40 -2.46 -5.04
C GLY A 32 4.95 -2.20 -3.60
N TYR A 33 5.33 -1.04 -3.04
CA TYR A 33 4.98 -0.65 -1.68
C TYR A 33 3.47 -0.54 -1.44
N GLU A 34 2.73 0.05 -2.37
CA GLU A 34 1.27 0.16 -2.26
C GLU A 34 0.60 -1.22 -2.30
N GLU A 35 1.04 -2.10 -3.20
CA GLU A 35 0.50 -3.46 -3.32
C GLU A 35 0.83 -4.29 -2.07
N GLY A 36 2.08 -4.20 -1.58
CA GLY A 36 2.52 -4.85 -0.36
C GLY A 36 1.69 -4.41 0.84
N ASN A 37 1.49 -3.11 1.03
CA ASN A 37 0.70 -2.56 2.14
C ASN A 37 -0.74 -3.09 2.14
N ARG A 38 -1.39 -3.08 0.98
CA ARG A 38 -2.74 -3.63 0.83
C ARG A 38 -2.81 -5.11 1.22
N LEU A 39 -1.85 -5.92 0.76
CA LEU A 39 -1.78 -7.35 1.07
C LEU A 39 -1.47 -7.62 2.55
N GLY A 40 -0.54 -6.87 3.14
CA GLY A 40 -0.20 -6.96 4.56
C GLY A 40 -1.41 -6.64 5.45
N ALA A 41 -2.16 -5.59 5.14
CA ALA A 41 -3.38 -5.25 5.86
C ALA A 41 -4.47 -6.32 5.70
N ASP A 42 -4.57 -6.98 4.54
CA ASP A 42 -5.53 -8.07 4.34
C ASP A 42 -5.14 -9.34 5.12
N TYR A 43 -3.85 -9.68 5.16
CA TYR A 43 -3.31 -10.77 6.00
C TYR A 43 -3.61 -10.54 7.47
N ALA A 44 -3.32 -9.34 7.97
CA ALA A 44 -3.59 -8.96 9.36
C ALA A 44 -5.10 -9.03 9.67
N ARG A 45 -5.96 -8.60 8.72
CA ARG A 45 -7.42 -8.70 8.85
C ARG A 45 -7.92 -10.14 8.96
N ARG A 46 -7.31 -11.07 8.23
CA ARG A 46 -7.66 -12.51 8.29
C ARG A 46 -7.16 -13.19 9.57
N GLY A 47 -6.25 -12.54 10.30
CA GLY A 47 -5.56 -13.16 11.44
C GLY A 47 -4.50 -14.16 11.00
N ASP A 48 -4.06 -14.09 9.74
CA ASP A 48 -3.02 -14.97 9.23
C ASP A 48 -1.66 -14.64 9.87
N ARG A 49 -0.84 -15.66 10.08
CA ARG A 49 0.52 -15.46 10.60
C ARG A 49 1.32 -14.65 9.57
N GLU A 50 2.04 -13.64 10.05
CA GLU A 50 2.91 -12.83 9.20
C GLU A 50 3.93 -13.74 8.47
N PRO A 51 3.95 -13.75 7.13
CA PRO A 51 4.99 -14.45 6.38
C PRO A 51 6.34 -13.81 6.68
N THR A 52 7.33 -14.64 7.00
CA THR A 52 8.67 -14.16 7.40
C THR A 52 9.64 -14.28 6.23
N GLY A 53 10.57 -13.33 6.09
CA GLY A 53 11.76 -13.40 5.20
C GLY A 53 11.55 -14.15 3.88
N GLN A 54 11.93 -15.43 3.83
CA GLN A 54 11.82 -16.27 2.63
C GLN A 54 10.39 -16.46 2.12
N ASP A 55 9.40 -16.57 3.01
CA ASP A 55 7.99 -16.70 2.62
C ASP A 55 7.45 -15.39 2.04
N LEU A 56 7.88 -14.26 2.61
CA LEU A 56 7.53 -12.93 2.10
C LEU A 56 8.20 -12.68 0.74
N ASP A 57 9.43 -13.15 0.56
CA ASP A 57 10.15 -13.07 -0.71
C ASP A 57 9.49 -13.91 -1.80
N ALA A 58 9.08 -15.14 -1.47
CA ALA A 58 8.33 -16.01 -2.38
C ALA A 58 6.96 -15.42 -2.73
N LEU A 59 6.27 -14.82 -1.76
CA LEU A 59 5.01 -14.11 -1.98
C LEU A 59 5.20 -12.91 -2.91
N ALA A 60 6.22 -12.08 -2.65
CA ALA A 60 6.54 -10.93 -3.49
C ALA A 60 6.89 -11.35 -4.92
N LEU A 61 7.63 -12.45 -5.09
CA LEU A 61 7.95 -13.00 -6.42
C LEU A 61 6.70 -13.47 -7.17
N ARG A 62 5.84 -14.22 -6.48
CA ARG A 62 4.56 -14.71 -7.05
C ARG A 62 3.68 -13.55 -7.48
N GLU A 63 3.61 -12.50 -6.68
CA GLU A 63 2.75 -11.36 -6.97
C GLU A 63 3.32 -10.44 -8.05
N ALA A 64 4.64 -10.29 -8.09
CA ALA A 64 5.32 -9.68 -9.23
C ALA A 64 5.03 -10.44 -10.54
N ASP A 65 5.06 -11.77 -10.53
CA ASP A 65 4.76 -12.59 -11.71
C ASP A 65 3.28 -12.48 -12.11
N ARG A 66 2.35 -12.51 -11.14
CA ARG A 66 0.90 -12.32 -11.38
C ARG A 66 0.61 -10.97 -12.04
N LEU A 67 1.27 -9.91 -11.59
CA LEU A 67 1.13 -8.55 -12.09
C LEU A 67 2.01 -8.27 -13.33
N HIS A 68 2.73 -9.28 -13.83
CA HIS A 68 3.60 -9.20 -14.99
C HIS A 68 4.68 -8.09 -14.87
N VAL A 69 5.20 -7.89 -13.66
CA VAL A 69 6.24 -6.89 -13.36
C VAL A 69 7.57 -7.35 -13.96
N SER A 70 7.93 -6.74 -15.09
CA SER A 70 9.17 -7.05 -15.82
C SER A 70 10.25 -6.00 -15.61
N ARG A 71 9.91 -4.70 -15.73
CA ARG A 71 10.84 -3.59 -15.50
C ARG A 71 10.89 -3.18 -14.03
N GLY A 72 12.08 -2.99 -13.48
CA GLY A 72 12.25 -2.57 -12.09
C GLY A 72 11.82 -3.61 -11.07
N ARG A 73 11.73 -4.89 -11.46
CA ARG A 73 11.22 -6.00 -10.62
C ARG A 73 11.91 -6.09 -9.25
N GLY A 74 13.22 -5.89 -9.19
CA GLY A 74 13.94 -5.88 -7.90
C GLY A 74 13.46 -4.76 -6.97
N GLN A 75 13.28 -3.56 -7.50
CA GLN A 75 12.78 -2.40 -6.75
C GLN A 75 11.32 -2.56 -6.36
N TRP A 76 10.51 -3.15 -7.23
CA TRP A 76 9.13 -3.49 -6.92
C TRP A 76 9.03 -4.50 -5.78
N ILE A 77 9.84 -5.56 -5.81
CA ILE A 77 9.88 -6.58 -4.75
C ILE A 77 10.35 -5.95 -3.43
N GLU A 78 11.35 -5.07 -3.47
CA GLU A 78 11.83 -4.35 -2.28
C GLU A 78 10.75 -3.45 -1.69
N GLY A 79 10.08 -2.67 -2.53
CA GLY A 79 8.92 -1.86 -2.14
C GLY A 79 7.82 -2.70 -1.53
N PHE A 80 7.48 -3.82 -2.17
CA PHE A 80 6.46 -4.76 -1.70
C PHE A 80 6.74 -5.28 -0.29
N ARG A 81 7.97 -5.70 0.01
CA ARG A 81 8.34 -6.17 1.35
C ARG A 81 8.12 -5.09 2.40
N ASN A 82 8.62 -3.88 2.14
CA ASN A 82 8.50 -2.74 3.05
C ASN A 82 7.04 -2.32 3.26
N GLY A 83 6.26 -2.32 2.17
CA GLY A 83 4.82 -2.05 2.20
C GLY A 83 4.07 -3.09 3.02
N PHE A 84 4.38 -4.38 2.81
CA PHE A 84 3.70 -5.49 3.48
C PHE A 84 3.83 -5.43 5.00
N THR A 85 5.05 -5.36 5.52
CA THR A 85 5.28 -5.24 6.96
C THR A 85 4.57 -4.02 7.52
N ARG A 86 4.62 -2.88 6.82
CA ARG A 86 3.93 -1.67 7.24
C ARG A 86 2.42 -1.85 7.33
N GLY A 87 1.78 -2.40 6.29
CA GLY A 87 0.34 -2.60 6.25
C GLY A 87 -0.14 -3.60 7.31
N PHE A 88 0.64 -4.66 7.53
CA PHE A 88 0.36 -5.68 8.54
C PHE A 88 0.44 -5.09 9.97
N GLU A 89 1.53 -4.38 10.29
CA GLU A 89 1.70 -3.72 11.58
C GLU A 89 0.66 -2.62 11.83
N GLU A 90 0.37 -1.80 10.82
CA GLU A 90 -0.55 -0.66 10.96
C GLU A 90 -1.98 -1.12 11.24
N PHE A 91 -2.44 -2.20 10.59
CA PHE A 91 -3.72 -2.82 10.91
C PHE A 91 -3.74 -3.36 12.34
N ASN A 92 -2.72 -4.12 12.75
CA ASN A 92 -2.66 -4.70 14.09
C ASN A 92 -2.61 -3.64 15.19
N ASN A 93 -1.89 -2.54 14.96
CA ASN A 93 -1.85 -1.41 15.88
C ASN A 93 -3.20 -0.69 15.97
N GLN A 94 -3.89 -0.49 14.84
CA GLN A 94 -5.24 0.08 14.84
C GLN A 94 -6.24 -0.82 15.57
N ALA A 95 -6.22 -2.13 15.31
CA ALA A 95 -7.07 -3.10 16.00
C ALA A 95 -6.81 -3.11 17.52
N SER A 96 -5.54 -3.09 17.92
CA SER A 96 -5.14 -3.05 19.34
C SER A 96 -5.58 -1.76 20.03
N ASN A 97 -5.44 -0.61 19.38
CA ASN A 97 -5.89 0.68 19.91
C ASN A 97 -7.42 0.75 20.03
N GLN A 98 -8.16 0.18 19.09
CA GLN A 98 -9.62 0.08 19.19
C GLN A 98 -10.03 -0.82 20.36
N GLN A 99 -9.39 -1.97 20.54
CA GLN A 99 -9.69 -2.88 21.64
C GLN A 99 -9.34 -2.28 23.01
N ALA A 100 -8.23 -1.53 23.10
CA ALA A 100 -7.89 -0.76 24.30
C ALA A 100 -8.93 0.35 24.59
N SER A 101 -9.43 1.03 23.56
CA SER A 101 -10.51 2.04 23.69
C SER A 101 -11.81 1.42 24.20
N TRP A 102 -12.24 0.29 23.62
CA TRP A 102 -13.42 -0.45 24.09
C TRP A 102 -13.26 -0.95 25.52
N SER A 103 -12.07 -1.44 25.88
CA SER A 103 -11.79 -1.93 27.24
C SER A 103 -11.87 -0.81 28.28
N ARG A 104 -11.42 0.41 27.93
CA ARG A 104 -11.57 1.59 28.81
C ARG A 104 -13.03 2.03 28.94
N LEU A 105 -13.78 2.02 27.85
CA LEU A 105 -15.21 2.36 27.87
C LEU A 105 -16.04 1.35 28.67
N ALA A 106 -15.73 0.06 28.56
CA ALA A 106 -16.38 -1.00 29.34
C ALA A 106 -15.98 -1.01 30.82
N ALA A 107 -14.77 -0.53 31.15
CA ALA A 107 -14.29 -0.37 32.52
C ALA A 107 -14.73 0.95 33.17
N SER A 108 -15.36 1.87 32.43
CA SER A 108 -15.98 3.07 33.01
C SER A 108 -17.29 2.68 33.72
N PRO A 109 -17.46 3.04 35.01
CA PRO A 109 -18.62 2.65 35.81
C PRO A 109 -19.95 3.33 35.42
N ASP A 110 -19.96 4.23 34.44
CA ASP A 110 -21.15 5.01 34.03
C ASP A 110 -22.10 4.31 33.05
N PHE A 111 -21.80 3.09 32.58
CA PHE A 111 -22.80 2.26 31.87
C PHE A 111 -23.79 1.54 32.81
N GLY A 112 -23.83 1.94 34.08
CA GLY A 112 -24.93 1.62 35.01
C GLY A 112 -26.07 2.62 34.88
N LEU A 113 -26.72 2.70 33.71
CA LEU A 113 -27.97 3.45 33.60
C LEU A 113 -29.05 2.72 34.43
N LYS A 114 -29.22 3.25 35.64
CA LYS A 114 -30.43 3.33 36.45
C LYS A 114 -31.67 2.81 35.70
N LEU A 115 -31.98 1.53 35.87
CA LEU A 115 -33.35 1.02 35.73
C LEU A 115 -34.15 1.58 36.92
N GLU A 116 -34.65 2.82 36.78
CA GLU A 116 -35.76 3.24 37.62
C GLU A 116 -37.00 2.50 37.13
N LEU A 117 -37.40 1.47 37.88
CA LEU A 117 -38.77 0.98 37.86
C LEU A 117 -39.65 2.09 38.43
N SER A 118 -40.53 2.63 37.58
CA SER A 118 -41.78 3.26 38.01
C SER A 118 -42.96 2.38 37.65
#